data_AF-A0A016UMB9-F1
#
_entry.id   AF-A0A016UMB9-F1
#
_cell.length_a   1.000
_cell.length_b   1.000
_cell.length_c   1.000
_cell.angle_alpha   90.00
_cell.angle_beta   90.00
_cell.angle_gamma   90.00
#
_symmetry.space_group_name_H-M   'P 1'
#
loop_
_entity.id
_entity.type
_entity.pdbx_description
1 polymer ?
#
loop_
_entity_poly.entity_id
_entity_poly.type
_entity_poly.pdbx_seq_one_letter_code
_entity_poly.pdbx_strand_id
1 'polypeptide(L)'
;MVFPHLLCLLGIMEARKLLDPGTSHQIDKSTKATTSLWTVKWFTVKLDHFTYSDTRSFQMKWLLNNTFYKPGGPVFFYTGNEAEIETSATSMGMMWDLAPRFKAAIIFAEHRFYGETMPFGKNSYTNIGNMGYLTSEQTLADFAALLFALKVSESSFNLYLKRPA
;
A
#
# COMPACT_ATOMS: atom_id res chain seq x y z
N MET A 1 -27.80 -44.28 16.74
CA MET A 1 -26.73 -43.49 17.40
C MET A 1 -25.80 -43.04 16.29
N VAL A 2 -25.99 -41.81 15.77
CA VAL A 2 -25.34 -41.34 14.53
C VAL A 2 -24.25 -40.33 14.90
N PHE A 3 -23.05 -40.60 14.40
CA PHE A 3 -21.80 -39.87 14.58
C PHE A 3 -21.87 -38.40 14.14
N PRO A 4 -21.49 -37.42 14.97
CA PRO A 4 -21.19 -36.07 14.52
C PRO A 4 -19.66 -35.87 14.50
N HIS A 5 -19.00 -36.24 13.40
CA HIS A 5 -17.57 -35.94 13.22
C HIS A 5 -17.17 -35.47 11.82
N LEU A 6 -18.14 -35.15 10.95
CA LEU A 6 -17.84 -34.83 9.54
C LEU A 6 -18.23 -33.42 9.08
N LEU A 7 -18.38 -32.45 9.98
CA LEU A 7 -18.68 -31.06 9.58
C LEU A 7 -17.67 -30.00 10.05
N CYS A 8 -16.58 -30.39 10.72
CA CYS A 8 -15.56 -29.43 11.18
C CYS A 8 -14.24 -29.47 10.39
N LEU A 9 -14.08 -30.38 9.42
CA LEU A 9 -12.83 -30.54 8.66
C LEU A 9 -12.87 -29.97 7.22
N LEU A 10 -14.05 -29.76 6.64
CA LEU A 10 -14.16 -29.16 5.30
C LEU A 10 -13.93 -27.65 5.28
N GLY A 11 -14.05 -26.95 6.42
CA GLY A 11 -13.71 -25.52 6.53
C GLY A 11 -12.20 -25.24 6.56
N ILE A 12 -11.38 -26.23 6.93
CA ILE A 12 -9.93 -26.02 7.12
C ILE A 12 -9.15 -26.32 5.83
N MET A 13 -9.66 -27.18 4.96
CA MET A 13 -8.98 -27.49 3.68
C MET A 13 -9.06 -26.34 2.66
N GLU A 14 -10.12 -25.54 2.64
CA GLU A 14 -10.15 -24.31 1.82
C GLU A 14 -9.47 -23.12 2.50
N ALA A 15 -9.52 -23.01 3.83
CA ALA A 15 -8.79 -21.96 4.55
C ALA A 15 -7.25 -22.10 4.44
N ARG A 16 -6.74 -23.32 4.22
CA ARG A 16 -5.30 -23.56 3.98
C ARG A 16 -4.80 -23.07 2.62
N LYS A 17 -5.68 -22.79 1.64
CA LYS A 17 -5.29 -22.12 0.39
C LYS A 17 -5.14 -20.60 0.54
N LEU A 18 -5.58 -20.03 1.66
CA LEU A 18 -5.53 -18.60 1.96
C LEU A 18 -4.44 -18.21 2.97
N LEU A 19 -3.70 -19.19 3.50
CA LEU A 19 -2.44 -18.90 4.18
C LEU A 19 -1.43 -18.59 3.08
N ASP A 20 -1.08 -17.32 2.92
CA ASP A 20 -0.04 -16.83 2.01
C ASP A 20 1.19 -17.74 2.16
N PRO A 21 1.48 -18.63 1.20
CA PRO A 21 2.65 -19.48 1.27
C PRO A 21 3.82 -18.57 0.93
N GLY A 22 4.24 -17.74 1.90
CA GLY A 22 5.13 -16.60 1.76
C GLY A 22 5.85 -16.61 0.43
N THR A 23 5.21 -16.01 -0.58
CA THR A 23 5.74 -16.05 -1.94
C THR A 23 6.91 -15.07 -1.92
N SER A 24 8.06 -15.57 -1.49
CA SER A 24 9.31 -14.83 -1.58
C SER A 24 9.55 -14.62 -3.07
N HIS A 25 9.23 -13.43 -3.55
CA HIS A 25 9.76 -12.97 -4.82
C HIS A 25 11.27 -12.87 -4.63
N GLN A 26 11.97 -13.94 -5.02
CA GLN A 26 13.43 -13.99 -5.05
C GLN A 26 13.90 -12.91 -6.02
N ILE A 27 14.28 -11.75 -5.48
CA ILE A 27 15.04 -10.75 -6.23
C ILE A 27 16.44 -11.33 -6.37
N ASP A 28 16.66 -12.05 -7.46
CA ASP A 28 17.93 -12.67 -7.78
C ASP A 28 18.99 -11.57 -7.97
N LYS A 29 19.93 -11.45 -7.03
CA LYS A 29 20.99 -10.41 -7.02
C LYS A 29 22.10 -10.64 -8.04
N SER A 30 21.88 -11.50 -9.05
CA SER A 30 22.86 -11.86 -10.07
C SER A 30 22.39 -11.42 -11.46
N THR A 31 22.79 -10.19 -11.82
CA THR A 31 22.94 -9.66 -13.20
C THR A 31 22.00 -10.16 -14.31
N LYS A 32 20.84 -9.51 -14.46
CA LYS A 32 20.23 -9.10 -15.75
C LYS A 32 19.02 -8.21 -15.45
N ALA A 33 19.10 -6.93 -15.84
CA ALA A 33 18.10 -5.86 -15.67
C ALA A 33 16.74 -6.33 -15.12
N THR A 34 16.65 -6.47 -13.79
CA THR A 34 15.40 -6.78 -13.10
C THR A 34 14.50 -5.59 -13.33
N THR A 35 13.52 -5.73 -14.23
CA THR A 35 12.43 -4.74 -14.31
C THR A 35 11.82 -4.67 -12.93
N SER A 36 11.97 -3.53 -12.23
CA SER A 36 11.46 -3.41 -10.87
C SER A 36 9.96 -3.71 -10.90
N LEU A 37 9.51 -4.59 -10.01
CA LEU A 37 8.11 -5.02 -9.93
C LEU A 37 7.16 -3.85 -9.64
N TRP A 38 7.68 -2.72 -9.16
CA TRP A 38 6.95 -1.49 -8.93
C TRP A 38 7.80 -0.29 -9.34
N THR A 39 7.12 0.85 -9.50
CA THR A 39 7.76 2.17 -9.62
C THR A 39 7.57 2.91 -8.31
N VAL A 40 8.66 3.45 -7.75
CA VAL A 40 8.60 4.33 -6.57
C VAL A 40 8.04 5.69 -7.00
N LYS A 41 7.10 6.20 -6.21
CA LYS A 41 6.43 7.48 -6.40
C LYS A 41 6.39 8.22 -5.06
N TRP A 42 6.19 9.53 -5.15
CA TRP A 42 6.11 10.42 -4.00
C TRP A 42 4.83 11.24 -4.07
N PHE A 43 4.20 11.44 -2.92
CA PHE A 43 2.99 12.22 -2.77
C PHE A 43 3.18 13.25 -1.66
N THR A 44 2.83 14.50 -1.94
CA THR A 44 2.91 15.57 -0.95
C THR A 44 1.68 15.53 -0.05
N VAL A 45 1.90 15.33 1.24
CA VAL A 45 0.84 15.19 2.24
C VAL A 45 0.98 16.26 3.32
N LYS A 46 -0.16 16.70 3.87
CA LYS A 46 -0.15 17.59 5.02
C LYS A 46 0.50 16.92 6.22
N LEU A 47 1.27 17.69 6.97
CA LEU A 47 1.84 17.22 8.24
C LEU A 47 0.73 16.88 9.24
N ASP A 48 -0.26 17.75 9.34
CA ASP A 48 -1.40 17.62 10.24
C ASP A 48 -2.72 17.75 9.45
N HIS A 49 -3.50 16.67 9.42
CA HIS A 49 -4.81 16.66 8.77
C HIS A 49 -5.92 17.22 9.66
N PHE A 50 -5.71 17.29 10.97
CA PHE A 50 -6.75 17.62 11.94
C PHE A 50 -6.63 19.05 12.48
N THR A 51 -5.59 19.77 12.08
CA THR A 51 -5.42 21.20 12.35
C THR A 51 -5.57 22.01 11.05
N TYR A 52 -6.44 23.02 11.05
CA TYR A 52 -6.68 23.84 9.86
C TYR A 52 -5.61 24.91 9.60
N SER A 53 -4.93 25.39 10.64
CA SER A 53 -3.94 26.46 10.55
C SER A 53 -2.56 25.98 10.11
N ASP A 54 -2.28 24.67 10.20
CA ASP A 54 -0.99 24.13 9.80
C ASP A 54 -0.94 23.92 8.29
N THR A 55 0.02 24.58 7.64
CA THR A 55 0.25 24.50 6.19
C THR A 55 1.46 23.66 5.83
N ARG A 56 2.14 23.06 6.82
CA ARG A 56 3.33 22.24 6.59
C ARG A 56 2.96 20.94 5.89
N SER A 57 3.88 20.45 5.06
CA SER A 57 3.72 19.21 4.30
C SER A 57 5.03 18.44 4.20
N PHE A 58 4.94 17.16 3.93
CA PHE A 58 6.09 16.28 3.70
C PHE A 58 5.83 15.34 2.51
N GLN A 59 6.87 14.66 2.04
CA GLN A 59 6.77 13.67 0.98
C GLN A 59 6.53 12.28 1.57
N MET A 60 5.47 11.62 1.11
CA MET A 60 5.14 10.23 1.42
C MET A 60 5.50 9.35 0.24
N LYS A 61 6.30 8.31 0.51
CA LYS A 61 6.66 7.29 -0.47
C LYS A 61 5.49 6.36 -0.71
N TRP A 62 5.29 5.97 -1.96
CA TRP A 62 4.37 4.90 -2.32
C TRP A 62 4.86 4.16 -3.56
N LEU A 63 4.44 2.92 -3.71
CA LEU A 63 4.84 2.04 -4.79
C LEU A 63 3.65 1.82 -5.72
N LEU A 64 3.90 1.85 -7.03
CA LEU A 64 2.89 1.62 -8.06
C LEU A 64 3.27 0.44 -8.95
N ASN A 65 2.33 -0.48 -9.15
CA ASN A 65 2.31 -1.35 -10.32
C ASN A 65 0.93 -1.30 -10.97
N ASN A 66 0.89 -0.90 -12.23
CA ASN A 66 -0.33 -0.87 -13.04
C ASN A 66 -0.25 -1.79 -14.27
N THR A 67 0.69 -2.74 -14.29
CA THR A 67 0.94 -3.64 -15.43
C THR A 67 -0.31 -4.43 -15.83
N PHE A 68 -1.14 -4.83 -14.86
CA PHE A 68 -2.35 -5.62 -15.08
C PHE A 68 -3.64 -4.80 -15.09
N TYR A 69 -3.55 -3.51 -14.80
CA TYR A 69 -4.72 -2.65 -14.65
C TYR A 69 -5.46 -2.49 -15.97
N LYS A 70 -6.79 -2.55 -15.91
CA LYS A 70 -7.67 -2.16 -17.03
C LYS A 70 -8.66 -1.09 -16.56
N PRO A 71 -9.11 -0.19 -17.44
CA PRO A 71 -10.15 0.76 -17.10
C PRO A 71 -11.38 0.08 -16.48
N GLY A 72 -11.84 0.58 -15.33
CA GLY A 72 -12.92 -0.01 -14.53
C GLY A 72 -12.47 -1.06 -13.51
N GLY A 73 -11.19 -1.45 -13.52
CA GLY A 73 -10.61 -2.37 -12.54
C GLY A 73 -10.42 -1.74 -11.15
N PRO A 74 -10.28 -2.55 -10.09
CA PRO A 74 -10.07 -2.06 -8.73
C PRO A 74 -8.62 -1.62 -8.48
N VAL A 75 -8.41 -0.89 -7.38
CA VAL A 75 -7.07 -0.72 -6.77
C VAL A 75 -6.96 -1.68 -5.60
N PHE A 76 -5.90 -2.48 -5.59
CA PHE A 76 -5.43 -3.15 -4.39
C PHE A 76 -4.48 -2.20 -3.67
N PHE A 77 -4.94 -1.68 -2.53
CA PHE A 77 -4.23 -0.67 -1.76
C PHE A 77 -3.77 -1.26 -0.43
N TYR A 78 -2.47 -1.40 -0.26
CA TYR A 78 -1.86 -1.80 1.01
C TYR A 78 -1.56 -0.57 1.85
N THR A 79 -2.15 -0.52 3.04
CA THR A 79 -1.85 0.45 4.08
C THR A 79 -0.57 0.02 4.78
N GLY A 80 0.55 0.68 4.47
CA GLY A 80 1.83 0.42 5.13
C GLY A 80 1.69 0.44 6.65
N ASN A 81 2.48 -0.41 7.31
CA ASN A 81 2.54 -0.54 8.76
C ASN A 81 3.91 -0.03 9.26
N GLU A 82 4.43 -0.59 10.35
CA GLU A 82 5.60 -0.09 11.10
C GLU A 82 6.96 -0.47 10.47
N ALA A 83 7.08 -0.40 9.15
CA ALA A 83 8.29 -0.81 8.42
C ALA A 83 8.43 -0.10 7.06
N GLU A 84 9.60 -0.28 6.44
CA GLU A 84 9.83 0.08 5.04
C GLU A 84 8.85 -0.64 4.11
N ILE A 85 8.26 0.12 3.19
CA ILE A 85 7.15 -0.37 2.38
C ILE A 85 7.55 -1.50 1.41
N GLU A 86 8.80 -1.51 0.94
CA GLU A 86 9.35 -2.56 0.07
C GLU A 86 9.36 -3.94 0.75
N THR A 87 9.52 -3.99 2.08
CA THR A 87 9.47 -5.25 2.83
C THR A 87 8.07 -5.85 2.78
N SER A 88 7.04 -5.01 2.89
CA SER A 88 5.65 -5.44 2.73
C SER A 88 5.34 -5.86 1.29
N ALA A 89 5.83 -5.09 0.31
CA ALA A 89 5.64 -5.38 -1.10
C ALA A 89 6.27 -6.72 -1.53
N THR A 90 7.42 -7.08 -0.96
CA THR A 90 8.08 -8.37 -1.26
C THR A 90 7.47 -9.55 -0.52
N SER A 91 6.85 -9.33 0.63
CA SER A 91 6.26 -10.39 1.46
C SER A 91 4.80 -10.70 1.15
N MET A 92 4.04 -9.72 0.65
CA MET A 92 2.60 -9.84 0.39
C MET A 92 2.30 -10.40 -1.00
N GLY A 93 2.50 -11.70 -1.19
CA GLY A 93 2.31 -12.39 -2.48
C GLY A 93 0.90 -12.27 -3.04
N MET A 94 -0.10 -12.32 -2.15
CA MET A 94 -1.52 -12.35 -2.52
C MET A 94 -1.96 -11.18 -3.40
N MET A 95 -1.45 -9.97 -3.17
CA MET A 95 -1.81 -8.80 -3.99
C MET A 95 -1.31 -8.94 -5.44
N TRP A 96 -0.11 -9.48 -5.62
CA TRP A 96 0.52 -9.69 -6.91
C TRP A 96 -0.17 -10.82 -7.69
N ASP A 97 -0.51 -11.92 -7.01
CA ASP A 97 -1.17 -13.08 -7.62
C ASP A 97 -2.59 -12.77 -8.08
N LEU A 98 -3.32 -11.95 -7.31
CA LEU A 98 -4.72 -11.65 -7.61
C LEU A 98 -4.86 -10.51 -8.64
N ALA A 99 -3.91 -9.58 -8.74
CA ALA A 99 -4.05 -8.42 -9.62
C ALA A 99 -4.29 -8.78 -11.11
N PRO A 100 -3.62 -9.79 -11.72
CA PRO A 100 -3.91 -10.24 -13.08
C PRO A 100 -5.36 -10.72 -13.27
N ARG A 101 -5.93 -11.35 -12.24
CA ARG A 101 -7.30 -11.90 -12.27
C ARG A 101 -8.34 -10.78 -12.19
N PHE A 102 -8.13 -9.83 -11.29
CA PHE A 102 -9.06 -8.71 -11.07
C PHE A 102 -8.82 -7.52 -11.99
N LYS A 103 -7.77 -7.56 -12.83
CA LYS A 103 -7.33 -6.43 -13.66
C LYS A 103 -7.06 -5.19 -12.80
N ALA A 104 -6.44 -5.43 -11.64
CA ALA A 104 -6.25 -4.43 -10.61
C ALA A 104 -4.94 -3.64 -10.81
N ALA A 105 -4.94 -2.37 -10.38
CA ALA A 105 -3.71 -1.67 -10.05
C ALA A 105 -3.29 -2.03 -8.63
N ILE A 106 -1.99 -2.10 -8.37
CA ILE A 106 -1.43 -2.38 -7.05
C ILE A 106 -0.74 -1.12 -6.54
N ILE A 107 -1.07 -0.76 -5.30
CA ILE A 107 -0.49 0.37 -4.59
C ILE A 107 -0.08 -0.08 -3.19
N PHE A 108 1.15 0.24 -2.81
CA PHE A 108 1.62 0.15 -1.44
C PHE A 108 1.97 1.55 -0.96
N ALA A 109 1.28 2.07 0.05
CA ALA A 109 1.55 3.40 0.60
C ALA A 109 2.35 3.25 1.89
N GLU A 110 3.48 3.95 1.99
CA GLU A 110 4.33 3.89 3.19
C GLU A 110 3.70 4.67 4.34
N HIS A 111 3.76 4.11 5.53
CA HIS A 111 3.25 4.74 6.75
C HIS A 111 4.15 5.92 7.13
N ARG A 112 3.55 7.04 7.56
CA ARG A 112 4.32 8.18 8.10
C ARG A 112 5.26 7.72 9.23
N PHE A 113 6.45 8.31 9.29
CA PHE A 113 7.55 7.99 10.20
C PHE A 113 8.30 6.67 9.92
N TYR A 114 7.90 5.86 8.94
CA TYR A 114 8.59 4.62 8.60
C TYR A 114 9.30 4.73 7.24
N GLY A 115 10.34 3.91 7.08
CA GLY A 115 11.17 3.88 5.89
C GLY A 115 11.72 5.25 5.51
N GLU A 116 11.37 5.73 4.32
CA GLU A 116 11.84 7.01 3.80
C GLU A 116 10.80 8.14 4.01
N THR A 117 9.61 7.79 4.48
CA THR A 117 8.52 8.73 4.77
C THR A 117 8.71 9.36 6.14
N MET A 118 9.55 10.39 6.19
CA MET A 118 9.94 11.06 7.43
C MET A 118 9.44 12.52 7.46
N PRO A 119 8.37 12.86 8.22
CA PRO A 119 7.78 14.21 8.18
C PRO A 119 8.74 15.35 8.57
N PHE A 120 9.74 15.05 9.41
CA PHE A 120 10.79 15.99 9.81
C PHE A 120 12.19 15.48 9.43
N GLY A 121 12.29 14.58 8.44
CA GLY A 121 13.54 13.92 8.08
C GLY A 121 14.18 13.23 9.28
N LYS A 122 15.49 13.47 9.49
CA LYS A 122 16.25 12.93 10.64
C LYS A 122 15.72 13.39 12.00
N ASN A 123 14.96 14.49 12.04
CA ASN A 123 14.41 15.04 13.27
C ASN A 123 13.05 14.43 13.66
N SER A 124 12.52 13.46 12.91
CA SER A 124 11.18 12.90 13.15
C SER A 124 11.05 12.28 14.55
N TYR A 125 12.15 11.74 15.08
CA TYR A 125 12.19 11.07 16.39
C TYR A 125 12.94 11.87 17.47
N THR A 126 13.36 13.11 17.22
CA THR A 126 14.25 13.82 18.15
C THR A 126 13.52 14.39 19.36
N ASN A 127 12.20 14.63 19.28
CA ASN A 127 11.42 15.14 20.39
C ASN A 127 9.95 14.72 20.31
N ILE A 128 9.25 14.78 21.45
CA ILE A 128 7.85 14.40 21.59
C ILE A 128 6.92 15.26 20.71
N GLY A 129 7.25 16.53 20.48
CA GLY A 129 6.47 17.41 19.61
C GLY A 129 6.45 16.95 18.16
N ASN A 130 7.59 16.46 17.64
CA ASN A 130 7.69 15.88 16.30
C ASN A 130 7.04 14.49 16.25
N MET A 131 7.24 13.65 17.28
CA MET A 131 6.59 12.33 17.34
C MET A 131 5.08 12.42 17.54
N GLY A 132 4.54 13.55 18.01
CA GLY A 132 3.11 13.75 18.21
C GLY A 132 2.25 13.61 16.95
N TYR A 133 2.85 13.66 15.76
CA TYR A 133 2.16 13.43 14.49
C TYR A 133 2.17 11.97 14.02
N LEU A 134 2.78 11.06 14.80
CA LEU A 134 2.75 9.62 14.58
C LEU A 134 1.51 9.02 15.26
N THR A 135 0.35 9.15 14.61
CA THR A 135 -0.90 8.50 15.03
C THR A 135 -1.56 7.78 13.87
N SER A 136 -2.34 6.74 14.17
CA SER A 136 -3.06 5.97 13.16
C SER A 136 -4.08 6.84 12.40
N GLU A 137 -4.72 7.80 13.05
CA GLU A 137 -5.66 8.73 12.43
C GLU A 137 -4.98 9.57 11.35
N GLN A 138 -3.79 10.09 11.65
CA GLN A 138 -3.02 10.89 10.71
C GLN A 138 -2.55 10.05 9.52
N THR A 139 -2.08 8.82 9.75
CA THR A 139 -1.70 7.91 8.67
C THR A 139 -2.89 7.52 7.80
N LEU A 140 -4.04 7.21 8.40
CA LEU A 140 -5.26 6.89 7.65
C LEU A 140 -5.71 8.08 6.79
N ALA A 141 -5.58 9.30 7.31
CA ALA A 141 -5.83 10.51 6.54
C ALA A 141 -4.82 10.69 5.38
N ASP A 142 -3.54 10.32 5.55
CA ASP A 142 -2.56 10.29 4.45
C ASP A 142 -2.99 9.36 3.32
N PHE A 143 -3.39 8.13 3.69
CA PHE A 143 -3.84 7.12 2.73
C PHE A 143 -5.11 7.56 2.00
N ALA A 144 -6.06 8.15 2.72
CA ALA A 144 -7.28 8.71 2.13
C ALA A 144 -6.97 9.86 1.16
N ALA A 145 -6.05 10.77 1.53
CA ALA A 145 -5.62 11.87 0.69
C ALA A 145 -4.94 11.37 -0.60
N LEU A 146 -4.08 10.35 -0.49
CA LEU A 146 -3.46 9.71 -1.65
C LEU A 146 -4.54 9.09 -2.54
N LEU A 147 -5.40 8.22 -2.00
CA LEU A 147 -6.48 7.58 -2.78
C LEU A 147 -7.40 8.59 -3.46
N PHE A 148 -7.73 9.70 -2.78
CA PHE A 148 -8.53 10.77 -3.36
C PHE A 148 -7.79 11.42 -4.53
N ALA A 149 -6.52 11.80 -4.35
CA ALA A 149 -5.72 12.38 -5.41
C ALA A 149 -5.61 11.45 -6.63
N LEU A 150 -5.43 10.15 -6.42
CA LEU A 150 -5.30 9.17 -7.52
C LEU A 150 -6.61 8.93 -8.29
N LYS A 151 -7.77 9.19 -7.67
CA LYS A 151 -9.09 9.02 -8.28
C LYS A 151 -9.60 10.26 -9.02
N VAL A 152 -9.14 11.45 -8.66
CA VAL A 152 -9.59 12.71 -9.28
C VAL A 152 -8.90 12.90 -10.63
N SER A 153 -9.69 13.11 -11.69
CA SER A 153 -9.26 13.15 -13.10
C SER A 153 -8.23 14.22 -13.43
N GLU A 154 -8.20 15.30 -12.65
CA GLU A 154 -7.31 16.46 -12.84
C GLU A 154 -5.97 16.32 -12.13
N SER A 155 -5.72 15.23 -11.40
CA SER A 155 -4.43 15.01 -10.76
C SER A 155 -3.41 14.48 -11.77
N SER A 156 -2.16 14.95 -11.64
CA SER A 156 -1.02 14.46 -12.43
C SER A 156 -0.72 12.96 -12.22
N PHE A 157 -1.37 12.31 -11.26
CA PHE A 157 -1.18 10.92 -10.89
C PHE A 157 -2.16 9.94 -11.56
N ASN A 158 -3.13 10.46 -12.32
CA ASN A 158 -4.03 9.83 -13.30
C ASN A 158 -4.00 8.28 -13.39
N LEU A 159 -4.41 7.61 -12.32
CA LEU A 159 -4.60 6.15 -12.30
C LEU A 159 -6.03 5.76 -12.71
N TYR A 160 -6.95 6.72 -12.81
CA TYR A 160 -8.35 6.49 -13.16
C TYR A 160 -8.89 7.34 -14.33
N LEU A 161 -9.16 6.61 -15.42
CA LEU A 161 -10.39 6.63 -16.22
C LEU A 161 -10.79 7.94 -16.95
N LYS A 162 -10.49 7.99 -18.25
CA LYS A 162 -11.41 8.61 -19.20
C LYS A 162 -12.78 7.92 -19.06
N ARG A 163 -13.79 8.61 -18.53
CA ARG A 163 -15.19 8.21 -18.74
C ARG A 163 -15.40 8.06 -20.26
N PRO A 164 -16.00 6.98 -20.77
CA PRO A 164 -16.61 7.06 -22.08
C PRO A 164 -17.71 8.12 -22.03
N ALA A 165 -17.72 8.97 -23.05
CA ALA A 165 -18.78 9.96 -23.27
C ALA A 165 -20.15 9.27 -23.44
#